data_AF-A0A7H0LD20-F1
#
_entry.id   AF-A0A7H0LD20-F1
#
_cell.length_a   1.000
_cell.length_b   1.000
_cell.length_c   1.000
_cell.angle_alpha   90.00
_cell.angle_beta   90.00
_cell.angle_gamma   90.00
#
_symmetry.space_group_name_H-M   'P 1'
#
loop_
_entity.id
_entity.type
_entity.pdbx_description
1 polymer ?
#
loop_
_entity_poly.entity_id
_entity_poly.type
_entity_poly.pdbx_seq_one_letter_code
_entity_poly.pdbx_strand_id
1 'polypeptide(L)' 'MIDNLALAISHGLMLLAAWLLLRRPDLDRESEPGDTPEAQTSDPKSAIGGKPGA' A
#
# COMPACT_ATOMS: atom_id res chain seq x y z
N MET A 1 24.17 3.68 -35.70
CA MET A 1 23.06 4.51 -35.19
C MET A 1 22.30 3.68 -34.16
N ILE A 2 22.95 3.42 -33.02
CA ILE A 2 22.34 2.69 -31.90
C ILE A 2 21.58 3.67 -30.97
N ASP A 3 21.75 4.96 -31.22
CA ASP A 3 21.25 6.07 -30.42
C ASP A 3 19.72 6.05 -30.33
N ASN A 4 19.03 5.72 -31.43
CA ASN A 4 17.57 5.59 -31.45
C ASN A 4 17.07 4.37 -30.67
N LEU A 5 17.85 3.28 -30.63
CA LEU A 5 17.51 2.11 -29.82
C LEU A 5 17.65 2.44 -28.33
N ALA A 6 18.75 3.08 -27.94
CA ALA A 6 18.95 3.55 -26.58
C ALA A 6 17.84 4.52 -26.17
N LEU A 7 17.47 5.47 -27.04
CA LEU A 7 16.38 6.41 -26.81
C LEU A 7 15.05 5.67 -26.63
N ALA A 8 14.72 4.73 -27.52
CA ALA A 8 13.50 3.94 -27.44
C ALA A 8 13.43 3.09 -26.17
N ILE A 9 14.55 2.50 -25.73
CA ILE A 9 14.63 1.73 -24.49
C ILE A 9 14.45 2.64 -23.28
N SER A 10 15.15 3.78 -23.20
CA SER A 10 15.01 4.71 -22.08
C SER A 10 13.58 5.22 -21.93
N HIS A 11 12.95 5.61 -23.04
CA HIS A 11 11.56 6.08 -23.04
C HIS A 11 10.58 4.93 -22.78
N GLY A 12 10.84 3.75 -23.34
CA GLY A 12 10.04 2.55 -23.11
C GLY A 12 10.05 2.13 -21.64
N LEU A 13 11.21 2.16 -20.98
CA LEU A 13 11.32 1.87 -19.55
C LEU A 13 10.59 2.91 -18.70
N MET A 14 10.67 4.19 -19.05
CA MET A 14 9.90 5.26 -18.36
C MET A 14 8.39 5.06 -18.50
N LEU A 15 7.89 4.77 -19.71
CA LEU A 15 6.47 4.47 -19.93
C LEU A 15 6.02 3.20 -19.23
N LEU A 16 6.87 2.16 -19.21
CA LEU A 16 6.59 0.90 -18.52
C LEU A 16 6.50 1.10 -17.01
N ALA A 17 7.39 1.89 -16.42
CA ALA A 17 7.34 2.22 -15.00
C ALA A 17 6.06 2.98 -14.64
N ALA A 18 5.68 3.99 -15.44
CA ALA A 18 4.43 4.72 -15.25
C ALA A 18 3.20 3.79 -15.36
N TRP A 19 3.20 2.87 -16.33
CA TRP A 19 2.13 1.89 -16.51
C TRP A 19 2.04 0.89 -15.36
N LEU A 20 3.17 0.41 -14.85
CA LEU A 20 3.22 -0.51 -13.72
C LEU A 20 2.72 0.16 -12.44
N LEU A 21 3.10 1.42 -12.20
CA LEU A 21 2.60 2.21 -11.07
C LEU A 21 1.10 2.46 -11.18
N LEU A 22 0.59 2.80 -12.37
CA LEU A 22 -0.83 3.04 -12.58
C LEU A 22 -1.67 1.77 -12.44
N ARG A 23 -1.09 0.60 -12.77
CA ARG A 23 -1.73 -0.71 -12.58
C ARG A 23 -1.54 -1.29 -11.19
N ARG A 24 -0.71 -0.69 -10.34
CA ARG A 24 -0.37 -1.24 -9.03
C ARG A 24 -1.58 -1.03 -8.11
N PRO A 25 -2.33 -2.09 -7.77
CA PRO A 25 -3.49 -1.98 -6.89
C PRO A 25 -3.11 -1.72 -5.43
N ASP A 26 -1.80 -1.59 -5.15
CA ASP A 26 -1.22 -1.21 -3.87
C ASP A 26 -1.08 0.31 -3.72
N LEU A 27 -1.16 1.08 -4.82
CA LEU A 27 -1.31 2.54 -4.77
C LEU A 27 -2.79 2.95 -4.67
N ASP A 28 -3.68 2.11 -5.19
CA ASP A 28 -5.14 2.31 -5.13
C ASP A 28 -5.73 1.91 -3.77
N ARG A 29 -5.05 1.01 -3.05
CA ARG A 29 -5.36 0.72 -1.65
C ARG A 29 -4.57 1.70 -0.79
N GLU A 30 -5.28 2.64 -0.17
CA GLU A 30 -4.78 3.17 1.09
C GLU A 30 -4.72 1.97 2.03
N SER A 31 -3.52 1.47 2.36
CA SER A 31 -3.35 0.50 3.43
C SER A 31 -3.96 1.14 4.66
N GLU A 32 -5.17 0.71 5.00
CA GLU A 32 -5.88 1.22 6.16
C GLU A 32 -4.92 1.02 7.35
N PRO A 33 -4.69 2.04 8.20
CA PRO A 33 -3.77 1.93 9.32
C PRO A 33 -4.30 0.88 10.30
N GLY A 34 -3.97 -0.39 10.04
CA GLY A 34 -4.59 -1.58 10.60
C GLY A 34 -4.14 -2.88 9.93
N ASP A 35 -3.75 -2.85 8.65
CA ASP A 35 -3.27 -4.03 7.91
C ASP A 35 -1.79 -4.37 8.14
N THR A 36 -1.25 -4.04 9.31
CA THR A 36 -0.01 -4.67 9.78
C THR A 36 -0.40 -6.04 10.35
N PRO A 37 0.10 -7.18 9.84
CA PRO A 37 -0.19 -8.51 10.38
C PRO A 37 0.22 -8.73 11.86
N GLU A 38 0.79 -7.71 12.50
CA GLU A 38 1.44 -7.78 13.82
C GLU A 38 0.65 -7.08 14.94
N ALA A 39 -0.55 -6.53 14.68
CA ALA A 39 -1.33 -5.80 15.69
C ALA A 39 -2.64 -6.49 16.13
N GLN A 40 -2.79 -7.80 15.92
CA GLN A 40 -3.87 -8.59 16.53
C GLN A 40 -3.41 -9.27 17.83
N THR A 41 -2.88 -8.49 18.77
CA THR A 41 -2.83 -8.86 20.19
C THR A 41 -2.92 -7.58 21.00
N SER A 42 -4.12 -7.04 21.08
CA SER A 42 -4.60 -6.34 22.26
C SER A 42 -6.01 -5.91 21.94
N ASP A 43 -6.96 -6.74 22.35
CA ASP A 43 -8.35 -6.39 22.47
C ASP A 43 -8.49 -5.59 23.78
N PRO A 44 -8.54 -4.24 23.79
CA PRO A 44 -8.69 -3.47 25.02
C PRO A 44 -10.16 -3.06 25.19
N LYS A 45 -11.10 -3.80 24.57
CA LYS A 45 -12.53 -3.46 24.59
C LYS A 45 -13.40 -4.54 25.25
N SER A 46 -12.86 -5.21 26.26
CA SER A 46 -13.65 -6.01 27.21
C SER A 46 -13.64 -5.49 28.65
N ALA A 47 -12.94 -4.37 28.94
CA ALA A 47 -12.79 -3.86 30.31
C ALA A 47 -13.62 -2.60 30.64
N ILE A 48 -14.45 -2.10 29.71
CA ILE A 48 -15.33 -0.93 29.92
C ILE A 48 -16.77 -1.43 29.97
N GLY A 49 -17.15 -2.06 31.08
CA GLY A 49 -18.48 -2.63 31.25
C GLY A 49 -18.70 -3.11 32.67
N GLY A 50 -18.50 -2.24 33.65
CA GLY A 50 -18.57 -2.64 35.06
C GLY A 50 -18.63 -1.48 36.03
N LYS A 51 -19.63 -0.62 35.89
CA LYS A 51 -20.17 0.25 36.96
C LYS A 51 -21.61 0.59 36.58
N PRO A 52 -22.60 0.57 37.49
CA PRO A 52 -22.51 1.27 38.78
C PRO A 52 -23.24 0.60 39.98
N GLY A 53 -22.89 1.04 41.20
CA GLY A 53 -23.84 1.18 42.33
C GLY A 53 -24.20 -0.05 43.17
N ALA A 54 -23.68 -0.09 44.40
CA ALA A 54 -24.38 -0.39 45.66
C ALA A 54 -23.39 -0.27 46.83
#